data_AF-A0A260Z6W0-F1
#
_entry.id   AF-A0A260Z6W0-F1
#
_cell.length_a   1.000
_cell.length_b   1.000
_cell.length_c   1.000
_cell.angle_alpha   90.00
_cell.angle_beta   90.00
_cell.angle_gamma   90.00
#
_symmetry.space_group_name_H-M   'P 1'
#
loop_
_entity.id
_entity.type
_entity.pdbx_description
1 polymer ?
#
loop_
_entity_poly.entity_id
_entity_poly.type
_entity_poly.pdbx_seq_one_letter_code
_entity_poly.pdbx_strand_id
1 'polypeptide(L)'
;MASGNIVKLNIGGTVFQTTKSTLTRFDGMLKVMIETEIPVEKDESGCIFIDRSPKHFDGILNFLRDGQVTLPDSEKEILEIQKEAQFYQLNGLMELCKMYLLDVCIFEITIINFRKLEHSAEKKIPPKHNLRIIETDKEMLEIITYPKKAVLIFHLPVRYDGTITYPLGFDGNTVSMKYGSIFDIYYKPYNSPTSINEPFFKIHGVNSIRARPQLNSYIMGAGETLTFMKKLELEILYFRNTGK
;
A
#
# COMPACT_ATOMS: atom_id res chain seq x y z
N MET A 1 -50.08 -7.68 -1.95
CA MET A 1 -49.38 -8.49 -2.98
C MET A 1 -47.95 -7.99 -3.05
N ALA A 2 -46.94 -8.81 -2.77
CA ALA A 2 -45.54 -8.40 -2.88
C ALA A 2 -44.65 -9.61 -3.20
N SER A 3 -44.67 -10.06 -4.45
CA SER A 3 -43.98 -11.28 -4.90
C SER A 3 -42.93 -11.03 -5.99
N GLY A 4 -42.30 -9.85 -6.05
CA GLY A 4 -41.53 -9.42 -7.24
C GLY A 4 -40.09 -8.93 -7.06
N ASN A 5 -39.48 -8.99 -5.87
CA ASN A 5 -38.16 -8.36 -5.65
C ASN A 5 -36.96 -9.29 -5.76
N ILE A 6 -37.15 -10.61 -5.78
CA ILE A 6 -36.06 -11.60 -5.86
C ILE A 6 -35.78 -11.92 -7.33
N VAL A 7 -34.51 -11.83 -7.71
CA VAL A 7 -34.01 -12.17 -9.04
C VAL A 7 -33.09 -13.38 -8.91
N LYS A 8 -33.26 -14.36 -9.81
CA LYS A 8 -32.39 -15.53 -9.92
C LYS A 8 -31.51 -15.39 -11.16
N LEU A 9 -30.21 -15.57 -10.98
CA LEU A 9 -29.19 -15.53 -12.03
C LEU A 9 -28.56 -16.92 -12.12
N ASN A 10 -28.42 -17.46 -13.32
CA ASN A 10 -27.63 -18.66 -13.60
C ASN A 10 -26.32 -18.22 -14.26
N ILE A 11 -25.23 -18.27 -13.50
CA ILE A 11 -23.89 -17.87 -13.95
C ILE A 11 -23.11 -19.14 -14.28
N GLY A 12 -22.97 -19.44 -15.57
CA GLY A 12 -22.22 -20.61 -16.05
C GLY A 12 -22.63 -21.95 -15.42
N GLY A 13 -23.92 -22.11 -15.09
CA GLY A 13 -24.48 -23.31 -14.47
C GLY A 13 -24.70 -23.23 -12.95
N THR A 14 -24.23 -22.18 -12.28
CA THR A 14 -24.46 -21.97 -10.83
C THR A 14 -25.53 -20.91 -10.60
N VAL A 15 -26.56 -21.25 -9.81
CA VAL A 15 -27.67 -20.34 -9.54
C VAL A 15 -27.40 -19.47 -8.32
N PHE A 16 -27.43 -18.16 -8.52
CA PHE A 16 -27.38 -17.13 -7.49
C PHE A 16 -28.74 -16.46 -7.34
N GLN A 17 -29.05 -16.03 -6.13
CA GLN A 17 -30.29 -15.33 -5.82
C GLN A 17 -29.99 -14.04 -5.07
N THR A 18 -30.64 -12.96 -5.50
CA THR A 18 -30.48 -11.63 -4.89
C THR A 18 -31.71 -10.77 -5.15
N THR A 19 -31.66 -9.49 -4.82
CA THR A 19 -32.75 -8.55 -5.08
C THR A 19 -32.51 -7.68 -6.30
N LYS A 20 -33.59 -7.17 -6.90
CA LYS A 20 -33.50 -6.14 -7.95
C LYS A 20 -32.65 -4.94 -7.51
N SER A 21 -32.82 -4.50 -6.25
CA SER A 21 -32.07 -3.37 -5.69
C SER A 21 -30.56 -3.60 -5.62
N THR A 22 -30.13 -4.85 -5.38
CA THR A 22 -28.70 -5.20 -5.37
C THR A 22 -28.10 -5.11 -6.78
N LEU A 23 -28.79 -5.68 -7.79
CA LEU A 23 -28.29 -5.69 -9.17
C LEU A 23 -28.29 -4.31 -9.84
N THR A 24 -29.04 -3.35 -9.29
CA THR A 24 -29.21 -1.99 -9.82
C THR A 24 -28.47 -0.93 -8.99
N ARG A 25 -27.81 -1.33 -7.89
CA ARG A 25 -27.13 -0.40 -6.98
C ARG A 25 -26.00 0.37 -7.65
N PHE A 26 -25.26 -0.30 -8.52
CA PHE A 26 -24.14 0.29 -9.27
C PHE A 26 -24.46 0.29 -10.75
N ASP A 27 -23.93 1.28 -11.47
CA ASP A 27 -23.98 1.27 -12.92
C ASP A 27 -23.15 0.10 -13.47
N GLY A 28 -23.66 -0.52 -14.53
CA GLY A 28 -23.04 -1.67 -15.17
C GLY A 28 -24.04 -2.52 -15.95
N MET A 29 -23.55 -3.62 -16.52
CA MET A 29 -24.34 -4.53 -17.35
C MET A 29 -25.55 -5.08 -16.61
N LEU A 30 -25.39 -5.50 -15.35
CA LEU A 30 -26.47 -6.10 -14.56
C LEU A 30 -27.62 -5.12 -14.29
N LYS A 31 -27.31 -3.84 -14.06
CA LYS A 31 -28.34 -2.81 -13.92
C LYS A 31 -29.13 -2.63 -15.22
N VAL A 32 -28.42 -2.54 -16.34
CA VAL A 32 -29.03 -2.43 -17.67
C VAL A 32 -29.96 -3.62 -17.96
N MET A 33 -29.50 -4.85 -17.71
CA MET A 33 -30.32 -6.07 -17.89
C MET A 33 -31.61 -6.08 -17.06
N ILE A 34 -31.61 -5.38 -15.92
CA ILE A 34 -32.71 -5.41 -14.94
C ILE A 34 -33.66 -4.22 -15.08
N GLU A 35 -33.18 -3.08 -15.58
CA GLU A 35 -33.95 -1.85 -15.72
C GLU A 35 -34.43 -1.60 -17.16
N THR A 36 -33.83 -2.24 -18.16
CA THR A 36 -34.20 -2.07 -19.57
C THR A 36 -34.99 -3.27 -20.11
N GLU A 37 -35.70 -3.07 -21.22
CA GLU A 37 -36.43 -4.12 -21.95
C GLU A 37 -35.53 -4.92 -22.92
N ILE A 38 -34.21 -4.90 -22.70
CA ILE A 38 -33.30 -5.69 -23.53
C ILE A 38 -33.60 -7.18 -23.33
N PRO A 39 -33.75 -7.96 -24.41
CA PRO A 39 -33.92 -9.41 -24.30
C PRO A 39 -32.75 -10.03 -23.52
N VAL A 40 -33.07 -10.70 -22.41
CA VAL A 40 -32.12 -11.49 -21.62
C VAL A 40 -32.38 -12.96 -21.85
N GLU A 41 -31.32 -13.73 -22.06
CA GLU A 41 -31.42 -15.18 -22.12
C GLU A 41 -31.84 -15.74 -20.76
N LYS A 42 -32.68 -16.77 -20.79
CA LYS A 42 -33.12 -17.48 -19.60
C LYS A 42 -32.91 -18.97 -19.77
N ASP A 43 -32.58 -19.65 -18.68
CA ASP A 43 -32.53 -21.10 -18.65
C ASP A 43 -33.94 -21.72 -18.60
N GLU A 44 -34.00 -23.06 -18.63
CA GLU A 44 -35.25 -23.83 -18.56
C GLU A 44 -36.08 -23.55 -17.30
N SER A 45 -35.44 -23.05 -16.23
CA SER A 45 -36.07 -22.68 -14.96
C SER A 45 -36.48 -21.21 -14.89
N GLY A 46 -36.26 -20.45 -15.97
CA GLY A 46 -36.57 -19.02 -16.07
C GLY A 46 -35.58 -18.09 -15.35
N CYS A 47 -34.41 -18.60 -14.92
CA CYS A 47 -33.35 -17.76 -14.35
C CYS A 47 -32.64 -17.00 -15.48
N ILE A 48 -32.23 -15.76 -15.24
CA ILE A 48 -31.43 -15.00 -16.21
C ILE A 48 -30.09 -15.71 -16.36
N PHE A 49 -29.78 -16.19 -17.56
CA PHE A 49 -28.55 -16.90 -17.85
C PHE A 49 -27.44 -15.93 -18.28
N ILE A 50 -26.24 -16.16 -17.74
CA ILE A 50 -25.03 -15.41 -18.08
C ILE A 50 -23.90 -16.42 -18.26
N ASP A 51 -23.36 -16.50 -19.48
CA ASP A 51 -22.27 -17.41 -19.85
C ASP A 51 -20.91 -16.91 -19.34
N ARG A 52 -20.75 -16.93 -18.01
CA ARG A 52 -19.53 -16.54 -17.29
C ARG A 52 -19.20 -17.54 -16.20
N SER A 53 -17.94 -17.53 -15.75
CA SER A 53 -17.50 -18.39 -14.66
C SER A 53 -18.13 -17.97 -13.33
N PRO A 54 -18.74 -18.89 -12.56
CA PRO A 54 -19.29 -18.56 -11.25
C PRO A 54 -18.23 -18.38 -10.17
N LYS A 55 -16.97 -18.77 -10.42
CA LYS A 55 -15.88 -18.85 -9.42
C LYS A 55 -15.78 -17.62 -8.50
N HIS A 56 -15.90 -16.43 -9.07
CA HIS A 56 -15.71 -15.16 -8.36
C HIS A 56 -17.00 -14.37 -8.16
N PHE A 57 -18.14 -14.94 -8.58
CA PHE A 57 -19.39 -14.20 -8.63
C PHE A 57 -19.94 -13.88 -7.23
N ASP A 58 -19.63 -14.67 -6.21
CA ASP A 58 -19.94 -14.33 -4.81
C ASP A 58 -19.30 -13.01 -4.37
N GLY A 59 -18.02 -12.81 -4.72
CA GLY A 59 -17.30 -11.57 -4.41
C GLY A 59 -17.90 -10.37 -5.14
N ILE A 60 -18.27 -10.56 -6.41
CA ILE A 60 -18.96 -9.54 -7.22
C ILE A 60 -20.33 -9.21 -6.61
N LEU A 61 -21.07 -10.23 -6.17
CA LEU A 61 -22.39 -10.05 -5.59
C LEU A 61 -22.30 -9.34 -4.23
N ASN A 62 -21.27 -9.61 -3.44
CA ASN A 62 -21.00 -8.85 -2.20
C ASN A 62 -20.65 -7.40 -2.50
N PHE A 63 -19.79 -7.15 -3.49
CA PHE A 63 -19.54 -5.78 -3.96
C PHE A 63 -20.82 -5.05 -4.34
N LEU A 64 -21.73 -5.70 -5.05
CA LEU A 64 -23.05 -5.11 -5.39
C LEU A 64 -23.96 -4.91 -4.17
N ARG A 65 -23.75 -5.63 -3.06
CA ARG A 65 -24.57 -5.51 -1.84
C ARG A 65 -24.14 -4.36 -0.96
N ASP A 66 -22.86 -4.11 -0.78
CA ASP A 66 -22.34 -3.13 0.20
C ASP A 66 -21.34 -2.13 -0.38
N GLY A 67 -20.77 -2.38 -1.57
CA GLY A 67 -19.74 -1.56 -2.22
C GLY A 67 -18.31 -1.95 -1.85
N GLN A 68 -18.13 -3.06 -1.13
CA GLN A 68 -16.83 -3.57 -0.71
C GLN A 68 -16.65 -5.02 -1.17
N VAL A 69 -15.38 -5.42 -1.34
CA VAL A 69 -15.03 -6.81 -1.60
C VAL A 69 -13.74 -7.13 -0.86
N THR A 70 -13.70 -8.29 -0.23
CA THR A 70 -12.45 -8.85 0.26
C THR A 70 -11.74 -9.50 -0.92
N LEU A 71 -10.69 -8.86 -1.42
CA LEU A 71 -9.89 -9.44 -2.50
C LEU A 71 -8.99 -10.56 -1.94
N PRO A 72 -8.77 -11.64 -2.73
CA PRO A 72 -7.84 -12.69 -2.36
C PRO A 72 -6.39 -12.21 -2.45
N ASP A 73 -5.47 -12.86 -1.74
CA ASP A 73 -4.04 -12.52 -1.77
C ASP A 73 -3.36 -12.93 -3.09
N SER A 74 -3.98 -13.82 -3.88
CA SER A 74 -3.41 -14.30 -5.13
C SER A 74 -3.61 -13.30 -6.27
N GLU A 75 -2.51 -12.78 -6.82
CA GLU A 75 -2.51 -11.91 -8.00
C GLU A 75 -3.33 -12.48 -9.16
N LYS A 76 -3.18 -13.78 -9.42
CA LYS A 76 -3.94 -14.49 -10.46
C LYS A 76 -5.45 -14.39 -10.22
N GLU A 77 -5.89 -14.56 -8.98
CA GLU A 77 -7.31 -14.48 -8.64
C GLU A 77 -7.82 -13.05 -8.70
N ILE A 78 -7.03 -12.05 -8.31
CA ILE A 78 -7.38 -10.64 -8.48
C ILE A 78 -7.55 -10.28 -9.96
N LEU A 79 -6.66 -10.78 -10.84
CA LEU A 79 -6.77 -10.58 -12.29
C LEU A 79 -8.01 -11.29 -12.87
N GLU A 80 -8.37 -12.46 -12.36
CA GLU A 80 -9.62 -13.14 -12.73
C GLU A 80 -10.85 -12.31 -12.30
N ILE A 81 -10.87 -11.80 -11.07
CA ILE A 81 -11.94 -10.92 -10.57
C ILE A 81 -12.02 -9.63 -11.41
N GLN A 82 -10.88 -9.03 -11.77
CA GLN A 82 -10.82 -7.83 -12.60
C GLN A 82 -11.45 -8.07 -13.99
N LYS A 83 -11.22 -9.24 -14.60
CA LYS A 83 -11.83 -9.62 -15.88
C LYS A 83 -13.34 -9.77 -15.77
N GLU A 84 -13.84 -10.36 -14.68
CA GLU A 84 -15.28 -10.42 -14.44
C GLU A 84 -15.87 -9.02 -14.18
N ALA A 85 -15.20 -8.19 -13.37
CA ALA A 85 -15.61 -6.81 -13.13
C ALA A 85 -15.69 -5.99 -14.43
N GLN A 86 -14.76 -6.22 -15.37
CA GLN A 86 -14.80 -5.62 -16.71
C GLN A 86 -16.00 -6.11 -17.51
N PHE A 87 -16.29 -7.41 -17.48
CA PHE A 87 -17.45 -7.99 -18.17
C PHE A 87 -18.76 -7.39 -17.64
N TYR A 88 -18.95 -7.35 -16.32
CA TYR A 88 -20.14 -6.77 -15.70
C TYR A 88 -20.16 -5.23 -15.71
N GLN A 89 -19.11 -4.59 -16.23
CA GLN A 89 -18.94 -3.14 -16.32
C GLN A 89 -18.97 -2.42 -14.95
N LEU A 90 -18.37 -3.04 -13.93
CA LEU A 90 -18.32 -2.52 -12.56
C LEU A 90 -17.04 -1.73 -12.34
N ASN A 91 -17.08 -0.43 -12.69
CA ASN A 91 -15.90 0.46 -12.62
C ASN A 91 -15.24 0.50 -11.24
N GLY A 92 -16.03 0.63 -10.16
CA GLY A 92 -15.49 0.68 -8.80
C GLY A 92 -14.72 -0.60 -8.42
N LEU A 93 -15.20 -1.78 -8.85
CA LEU A 93 -14.52 -3.04 -8.59
C LEU A 93 -13.24 -3.18 -9.43
N MET A 94 -13.26 -2.72 -10.69
CA MET A 94 -12.05 -2.67 -11.52
C MET A 94 -10.97 -1.78 -10.91
N GLU A 95 -11.34 -0.64 -10.36
CA GLU A 95 -10.41 0.28 -9.68
C GLU A 95 -9.83 -0.36 -8.41
N LEU A 96 -10.66 -1.00 -7.58
CA LEU A 96 -10.18 -1.73 -6.40
C LEU A 96 -9.15 -2.81 -6.75
N CYS A 97 -9.41 -3.64 -7.78
CA CYS A 97 -8.44 -4.64 -8.24
C CYS A 97 -7.13 -4.00 -8.74
N LYS A 98 -7.21 -2.88 -9.49
CA LYS A 98 -6.01 -2.17 -9.97
C LYS A 98 -5.18 -1.62 -8.81
N MET A 99 -5.83 -0.99 -7.84
CA MET A 99 -5.14 -0.44 -6.66
C MET A 99 -4.38 -1.55 -5.92
N TYR A 100 -5.03 -2.69 -5.69
CA TYR A 100 -4.42 -3.83 -5.01
C TYR A 100 -3.21 -4.39 -5.77
N LEU A 101 -3.34 -4.58 -7.09
CA LEU A 101 -2.24 -5.05 -7.95
C LEU A 101 -1.09 -4.04 -7.99
N LEU A 102 -1.38 -2.74 -8.02
CA LEU A 102 -0.37 -1.70 -7.98
C LEU A 102 0.36 -1.67 -6.64
N ASP A 103 -0.34 -1.80 -5.51
CA ASP A 103 0.31 -1.82 -4.18
C ASP A 103 1.29 -2.99 -4.05
N VAL A 104 0.94 -4.16 -4.58
CA VAL A 104 1.84 -5.33 -4.64
C VAL A 104 3.04 -5.06 -5.56
N CYS A 105 2.81 -4.57 -6.77
CA CYS A 105 3.89 -4.26 -7.72
C CYS A 105 4.84 -3.16 -7.22
N ILE A 106 4.32 -2.12 -6.55
CA ILE A 106 5.15 -1.02 -6.02
C ILE A 106 6.10 -1.57 -4.97
N PHE A 107 5.66 -2.48 -4.11
CA PHE A 107 6.51 -3.09 -3.09
C PHE A 107 7.66 -3.90 -3.72
N GLU A 108 7.36 -4.73 -4.72
CA GLU A 108 8.38 -5.52 -5.43
C GLU A 108 9.35 -4.66 -6.24
N ILE A 109 8.85 -3.68 -6.99
CA ILE A 109 9.68 -2.75 -7.78
C ILE A 109 10.57 -1.91 -6.85
N THR A 110 10.04 -1.49 -5.70
CA THR A 110 10.83 -0.77 -4.68
C THR A 110 11.98 -1.63 -4.19
N ILE A 111 11.71 -2.89 -3.81
CA ILE A 111 12.76 -3.84 -3.39
C ILE A 111 13.79 -4.08 -4.50
N ILE A 112 13.36 -4.26 -5.75
CA ILE A 112 14.25 -4.49 -6.90
C ILE A 112 15.12 -3.25 -7.18
N ASN A 113 14.54 -2.05 -7.16
CA ASN A 113 15.27 -0.80 -7.39
C ASN A 113 16.29 -0.55 -6.26
N PHE A 114 15.94 -0.86 -5.01
CA PHE A 114 16.88 -0.81 -3.89
C PHE A 114 18.04 -1.81 -4.06
N ARG A 115 17.75 -3.08 -4.37
CA ARG A 115 18.80 -4.10 -4.61
C ARG A 115 19.72 -3.73 -5.79
N LYS A 116 19.17 -3.12 -6.85
CA LYS A 116 19.96 -2.61 -7.98
C LYS A 116 20.86 -1.44 -7.57
N LEU A 117 20.40 -0.57 -6.67
CA LEU A 117 21.23 0.49 -6.12
C LEU A 117 22.38 -0.07 -5.27
N GLU A 118 22.14 -1.10 -4.45
CA GLU A 118 23.20 -1.81 -3.71
C GLU A 118 24.27 -2.41 -4.64
N HIS A 119 23.85 -3.13 -5.68
CA HIS A 119 24.76 -3.75 -6.65
C HIS A 119 25.52 -2.74 -7.55
N SER A 120 24.90 -1.58 -7.83
CA SER A 120 25.55 -0.49 -8.58
C SER A 120 26.54 0.30 -7.71
N ALA A 121 26.21 0.47 -6.43
CA ALA A 121 27.08 1.06 -5.41
C ALA A 121 28.34 0.21 -5.14
N GLU A 122 28.22 -1.11 -5.11
CA GLU A 122 29.36 -2.03 -4.91
C GLU A 122 30.48 -1.87 -5.95
N LYS A 123 30.16 -1.40 -7.17
CA LYS A 123 31.18 -1.20 -8.23
C LYS A 123 31.90 0.15 -8.18
N LYS A 124 31.48 1.09 -7.31
CA LYS A 124 32.08 2.45 -7.23
C LYS A 124 32.31 2.98 -5.81
N ILE A 125 31.86 2.29 -4.77
CA ILE A 125 31.89 2.78 -3.38
C ILE A 125 32.80 1.88 -2.53
N PRO A 126 33.73 2.43 -1.73
CA PRO A 126 34.64 1.64 -0.92
C PRO A 126 33.88 0.73 0.07
N PRO A 127 34.48 -0.43 0.46
CA PRO A 127 33.82 -1.58 1.10
C PRO A 127 33.27 -1.37 2.54
N LYS A 128 33.05 -0.13 2.98
CA LYS A 128 32.54 0.22 4.33
C LYS A 128 31.23 1.03 4.32
N HIS A 129 30.52 1.11 3.20
CA HIS A 129 29.21 1.77 3.12
C HIS A 129 28.07 0.75 3.10
N ASN A 130 27.73 0.19 4.26
CA ASN A 130 26.55 -0.66 4.38
C ASN A 130 25.32 0.23 4.57
N LEU A 131 24.63 0.58 3.47
CA LEU A 131 23.24 1.02 3.54
C LEU A 131 22.45 -0.08 4.27
N ARG A 132 21.80 0.27 5.38
CA ARG A 132 20.95 -0.67 6.14
C ARG A 132 19.50 -0.30 5.92
N ILE A 133 18.77 -1.15 5.21
CA ILE A 133 17.37 -0.92 4.86
C ILE A 133 16.48 -1.68 5.84
N ILE A 134 15.36 -1.10 6.22
CA ILE A 134 14.32 -1.76 7.02
C ILE A 134 13.12 -2.00 6.12
N GLU A 135 12.83 -3.26 5.83
CA GLU A 135 11.76 -3.66 4.91
C GLU A 135 10.40 -3.75 5.63
N THR A 136 10.40 -4.15 6.91
CA THR A 136 9.17 -4.41 7.66
C THR A 136 9.10 -3.67 8.99
N ASP A 137 7.89 -3.43 9.48
CA ASP A 137 7.70 -2.84 10.81
C ASP A 137 8.17 -3.79 11.93
N LYS A 138 8.09 -5.11 11.70
CA LYS A 138 8.65 -6.12 12.62
C LYS A 138 10.16 -5.95 12.76
N GLU A 139 10.88 -5.85 11.65
CA GLU A 139 12.32 -5.62 11.65
C GLU A 139 12.68 -4.29 12.34
N MET A 140 11.92 -3.23 12.06
CA MET A 140 12.09 -1.95 12.76
C MET A 140 11.98 -2.12 14.28
N LEU A 141 10.94 -2.82 14.75
CA LEU A 141 10.72 -3.08 16.16
C LEU A 141 11.90 -3.84 16.77
N GLU A 142 12.38 -4.90 16.11
CA GLU A 142 13.53 -5.68 16.58
C GLU A 142 14.78 -4.81 16.75
N ILE A 143 15.06 -3.91 15.79
CA ILE A 143 16.20 -2.98 15.84
C ILE A 143 16.10 -2.02 17.04
N ILE A 144 14.93 -1.44 17.27
CA ILE A 144 14.77 -0.35 18.26
C ILE A 144 14.40 -0.83 19.67
N THR A 145 14.11 -2.12 19.87
CA THR A 145 13.71 -2.63 21.19
C THR A 145 14.89 -2.71 22.17
N TYR A 146 16.08 -3.12 21.70
CA TYR A 146 17.29 -3.22 22.52
C TYR A 146 18.53 -2.69 21.79
N PRO A 147 18.56 -1.41 21.43
CA PRO A 147 19.67 -0.85 20.65
C PRO A 147 20.94 -0.81 21.50
N LYS A 148 21.99 -1.51 21.06
CA LYS A 148 23.33 -1.46 21.68
C LYS A 148 24.04 -0.12 21.43
N LYS A 149 23.57 0.62 20.43
CA LYS A 149 24.03 1.94 19.99
C LYS A 149 22.80 2.73 19.55
N ALA A 150 22.81 4.05 19.75
CA ALA A 150 21.68 4.88 19.33
C ALA A 150 21.34 4.65 17.85
N VAL A 151 20.06 4.62 17.50
CA VAL A 151 19.60 4.31 16.14
C VAL A 151 19.02 5.56 15.50
N LEU A 152 19.44 5.86 14.27
CA LEU A 152 18.88 6.94 13.44
C LEU A 152 18.18 6.30 12.23
N ILE A 153 16.87 6.51 12.12
CA ILE A 153 16.05 5.94 11.03
C ILE A 153 15.54 7.08 10.16
N PHE A 154 15.87 7.04 8.87
CA PHE A 154 15.28 7.89 7.84
C PHE A 154 14.07 7.20 7.22
N HIS A 155 12.91 7.82 7.34
CA HIS A 155 11.69 7.35 6.69
C HIS A 155 11.52 8.07 5.35
N LEU A 156 11.53 7.29 4.27
CA LEU A 156 11.55 7.80 2.91
C LEU A 156 10.26 7.40 2.18
N PRO A 157 9.46 8.36 1.69
CA PRO A 157 8.21 8.05 1.00
C PRO A 157 8.50 7.40 -0.36
N VAL A 158 7.78 6.33 -0.64
CA VAL A 158 7.76 5.65 -1.93
C VAL A 158 6.58 6.17 -2.74
N ARG A 159 6.85 6.67 -3.94
CA ARG A 159 5.83 7.14 -4.88
C ARG A 159 5.15 5.96 -5.57
N TYR A 160 4.01 6.24 -6.21
CA TYR A 160 3.24 5.25 -6.98
C TYR A 160 4.03 4.62 -8.14
N ASP A 161 5.11 5.25 -8.60
CA ASP A 161 6.01 4.74 -9.64
C ASP A 161 7.21 3.93 -9.07
N GLY A 162 7.21 3.66 -7.76
CA GLY A 162 8.29 2.96 -7.06
C GLY A 162 9.54 3.81 -6.83
N THR A 163 9.50 5.13 -7.10
CA THR A 163 10.62 6.02 -6.80
C THR A 163 10.61 6.47 -5.34
N ILE A 164 11.78 6.50 -4.72
CA ILE A 164 11.95 6.98 -3.35
C ILE A 164 12.20 8.48 -3.37
N THR A 165 11.43 9.22 -2.60
CA THR A 165 11.64 10.65 -2.44
C THR A 165 12.66 10.90 -1.34
N TYR A 166 13.79 11.53 -1.69
CA TYR A 166 14.79 11.97 -0.73
C TYR A 166 14.57 13.44 -0.36
N PRO A 167 14.94 13.84 0.87
CA PRO A 167 14.93 15.25 1.23
C PRO A 167 15.89 16.05 0.33
N LEU A 168 15.55 17.31 0.05
CA LEU A 168 16.41 18.18 -0.75
C LEU A 168 17.78 18.37 -0.08
N GLY A 169 18.86 18.11 -0.83
CA GLY A 169 20.24 18.20 -0.32
C GLY A 169 20.64 17.05 0.61
N PHE A 170 19.85 15.98 0.68
CA PHE A 170 20.19 14.79 1.44
C PHE A 170 21.30 13.99 0.75
N ASP A 171 22.38 13.72 1.47
CA ASP A 171 23.45 12.81 1.06
C ASP A 171 23.68 11.77 2.16
N GLY A 172 23.20 10.55 1.90
CA GLY A 172 23.33 9.43 2.82
C GLY A 172 24.78 9.06 3.13
N ASN A 173 25.72 9.31 2.22
CA ASN A 173 27.14 9.06 2.46
C ASN A 173 27.71 10.08 3.44
N THR A 174 27.42 11.36 3.22
CA THR A 174 27.82 12.43 4.15
C THR A 174 27.23 12.20 5.55
N VAL A 175 25.96 11.81 5.64
CA VAL A 175 25.30 11.45 6.91
C VAL A 175 26.02 10.27 7.57
N SER A 176 26.30 9.22 6.82
CA SER A 176 26.96 8.01 7.34
C SER A 176 28.38 8.30 7.83
N MET A 177 29.16 9.09 7.09
CA MET A 177 30.51 9.50 7.50
C MET A 177 30.49 10.38 8.75
N LYS A 178 29.57 11.34 8.83
CA LYS A 178 29.50 12.32 9.91
C LYS A 178 28.94 11.74 11.21
N TYR A 179 27.99 10.81 11.11
CA TYR A 179 27.20 10.35 12.25
C TYR A 179 27.28 8.85 12.51
N GLY A 180 27.91 8.07 11.63
CA GLY A 180 27.99 6.61 11.75
C GLY A 180 28.85 6.12 12.92
N SER A 181 29.64 6.97 13.58
CA SER A 181 30.28 6.64 14.86
C SER A 181 29.32 6.77 16.06
N ILE A 182 28.31 7.63 15.94
CA ILE A 182 27.34 7.94 17.00
C ILE A 182 26.12 7.03 16.89
N PHE A 183 25.61 6.83 15.67
CA PHE A 183 24.39 6.08 15.42
C PHE A 183 24.63 4.81 14.60
N ASP A 184 23.77 3.81 14.79
CA ASP A 184 23.44 2.85 13.74
C ASP A 184 22.37 3.49 12.84
N ILE A 185 22.68 3.66 11.56
CA ILE A 185 21.86 4.43 10.61
C ILE A 185 21.09 3.47 9.71
N TYR A 186 19.78 3.68 9.62
CA TYR A 186 18.87 2.86 8.81
C TYR A 186 17.97 3.72 7.93
N TYR A 187 17.46 3.12 6.87
CA TYR A 187 16.55 3.72 5.90
C TYR A 187 15.30 2.85 5.79
N LYS A 188 14.13 3.42 6.04
CA LYS A 188 12.85 2.74 5.96
C LYS A 188 11.98 3.36 4.88
N PRO A 189 11.84 2.70 3.72
CA PRO A 189 10.83 3.05 2.74
C PRO A 189 9.44 2.89 3.36
N TYR A 190 8.50 3.76 3.01
CA TYR A 190 7.10 3.59 3.40
C TYR A 190 6.16 4.00 2.27
N ASN A 191 5.08 3.24 2.11
CA ASN A 191 4.03 3.55 1.15
C ASN A 191 3.22 4.75 1.65
N SER A 192 3.07 5.75 0.81
CA SER A 192 2.21 6.90 1.06
C SER A 192 0.96 6.79 0.18
N PRO A 193 -0.22 6.50 0.73
CA PRO A 193 -1.46 6.49 -0.04
C PRO A 193 -1.90 7.90 -0.51
N THR A 194 -1.22 8.97 -0.06
CA THR A 194 -1.54 10.37 -0.38
C THR A 194 -0.41 11.06 -1.17
N SER A 195 -0.77 12.08 -1.94
CA SER A 195 0.09 12.84 -2.86
C SER A 195 1.16 13.71 -2.20
N ILE A 196 1.11 13.92 -0.89
CA ILE A 196 2.14 14.66 -0.15
C ILE A 196 2.39 13.95 1.18
N ASN A 197 3.50 13.23 1.25
CA ASN A 197 4.11 12.81 2.51
C ASN A 197 5.59 13.11 2.39
N GLU A 198 6.11 13.86 3.36
CA GLU A 198 7.50 14.31 3.34
C GLU A 198 8.44 13.29 4.00
N PRO A 199 9.70 13.21 3.56
CA PRO A 199 10.72 12.48 4.30
C PRO A 199 10.83 12.99 5.74
N PHE A 200 10.99 12.08 6.69
CA PHE A 200 11.22 12.41 8.09
C PHE A 200 12.28 11.49 8.69
N PHE A 201 12.75 11.80 9.90
CA PHE A 201 13.69 10.94 10.62
C PHE A 201 13.29 10.76 12.08
N LYS A 202 13.79 9.68 12.69
CA LYS A 202 13.63 9.33 14.10
C LYS A 202 14.96 8.95 14.72
N ILE A 203 15.19 9.39 15.95
CA ILE A 203 16.35 9.01 16.76
C ILE A 203 15.87 8.18 17.94
N HIS A 204 16.50 7.02 18.16
CA HIS A 204 16.23 6.12 19.27
C HIS A 204 17.49 5.98 20.14
N GLY A 205 17.41 6.39 21.41
CA GLY A 205 18.52 6.27 22.37
C GLY A 205 18.71 4.86 22.93
N VAL A 206 19.79 4.67 23.70
CA VAL A 206 20.12 3.41 24.39
C VAL A 206 19.28 3.34 25.68
N ASN A 207 18.67 2.18 26.01
CA ASN A 207 17.80 1.96 27.19
C ASN A 207 16.39 2.58 27.17
N SER A 208 15.74 2.64 26.00
CA SER A 208 14.40 3.24 25.80
C SER A 208 13.20 2.50 26.42
N ILE A 209 13.39 1.52 27.32
CA ILE A 209 12.32 0.71 27.97
C ILE A 209 11.68 1.45 29.17
N ARG A 210 11.46 2.76 29.07
CA ARG A 210 10.40 3.39 29.86
C ARG A 210 9.39 3.92 28.86
N ALA A 211 8.26 3.23 28.79
CA ALA A 211 7.07 3.45 27.96
C ALA A 211 6.59 4.91 27.86
N ARG A 212 7.39 5.72 27.17
CA ARG A 212 7.04 6.80 26.27
C ARG A 212 8.22 6.85 25.31
N PRO A 213 8.12 6.33 24.07
CA PRO A 213 9.09 6.73 23.06
C PRO A 213 9.07 8.26 23.09
N GLN A 214 10.22 8.92 23.26
CA GLN A 214 10.30 10.32 22.84
C GLN A 214 10.18 10.28 21.32
N LEU A 215 8.93 10.11 20.86
CA LEU A 215 8.54 9.93 19.48
C LEU A 215 8.58 11.33 18.85
N ASN A 216 9.77 11.88 18.74
CA ASN A 216 9.95 13.10 17.99
C ASN A 216 10.14 12.67 16.54
N SER A 217 9.02 12.48 15.84
CA SER A 217 9.04 12.47 14.38
C SER A 217 9.28 13.90 13.91
N TYR A 218 10.40 14.13 13.23
CA TYR A 218 10.73 15.46 12.72
C TYR A 218 10.29 15.55 11.27
N ILE A 219 9.11 16.13 11.07
CA ILE A 219 8.51 16.44 9.77
C ILE A 219 8.74 17.92 9.52
N MET A 220 9.15 18.31 8.31
CA MET A 220 9.14 19.73 7.96
C MET A 220 7.72 20.15 7.62
N GLY A 221 7.17 21.12 8.35
CA GLY A 221 5.86 21.68 8.04
C GLY A 221 5.88 22.59 6.81
N ALA A 222 4.74 22.73 6.13
CA ALA A 222 4.55 23.76 5.11
C ALA A 222 4.80 25.15 5.73
N GLY A 223 5.81 25.87 5.24
CA GLY A 223 6.24 27.18 5.76
C GLY A 223 7.50 27.17 6.63
N GLU A 224 8.10 26.00 6.90
CA GLU A 224 9.43 25.95 7.52
C GLU A 224 10.52 26.43 6.55
N THR A 225 11.35 27.39 6.99
CA THR A 225 12.49 27.91 6.23
C THR A 225 13.77 27.09 6.42
N LEU A 226 13.75 26.12 7.34
CA LEU A 226 14.90 25.29 7.65
C LEU A 226 15.01 24.16 6.62
N THR A 227 16.24 23.79 6.24
CA THR A 227 16.44 22.62 5.38
C THR A 227 16.45 21.34 6.22
N PHE A 228 16.06 20.21 5.64
CA PHE A 228 16.05 18.91 6.31
C PHE A 228 17.38 18.59 7.00
N MET A 229 18.49 18.85 6.32
CA MET A 229 19.84 18.64 6.86
C MET A 229 20.17 19.55 8.05
N LYS A 230 19.73 20.82 8.04
CA LYS A 230 19.90 21.72 9.18
C LYS A 230 19.05 21.28 10.37
N LYS A 231 17.82 20.80 10.13
CA LYS A 231 16.97 20.24 11.20
C LYS A 231 17.62 19.01 11.82
N LEU A 232 18.12 18.08 11.00
CA LEU A 232 18.86 16.91 11.46
C LEU A 232 20.06 17.28 12.34
N GLU A 233 20.85 18.26 11.92
CA GLU A 233 22.02 18.73 12.68
C GLU A 233 21.65 19.26 14.07
N LEU A 234 20.59 20.07 14.17
CA LEU A 234 20.11 20.61 15.44
C LEU A 234 19.60 19.50 16.38
N GLU A 235 18.87 18.53 15.86
CA GLU A 235 18.33 17.43 16.68
C GLU A 235 19.44 16.47 17.15
N ILE A 236 20.44 16.19 16.31
CA ILE A 236 21.62 15.43 16.75
C ILE A 236 22.39 16.17 17.83
N LEU A 237 22.56 17.49 17.71
CA LEU A 237 23.21 18.30 18.74
C LEU A 237 22.43 18.25 20.06
N TYR A 238 21.09 18.39 20.00
CA TYR A 238 20.22 18.27 21.16
C TYR A 238 20.30 16.88 21.81
N PHE A 239 20.26 15.81 21.00
CA PHE A 239 20.40 14.43 21.46
C PHE A 239 21.73 14.23 22.22
N ARG A 240 22.85 14.70 21.65
CA ARG A 240 24.18 14.59 22.27
C ARG A 240 24.28 15.35 23.60
N ASN A 241 23.64 16.52 23.69
CA ASN A 241 23.70 17.36 24.89
C ASN A 241 22.79 16.87 26.02
N THR A 242 21.74 16.10 25.71
CA THR A 242 20.77 15.62 26.69
C THR A 242 21.06 14.22 27.24
N GLY A 243 22.02 13.48 26.64
CA GLY A 243 22.54 12.22 27.18
C GLY A 243 21.50 11.12 27.38
N LYS A 244 20.37 11.18 26.67
CA LYS A 244 19.30 10.17 26.72
C LYS A 244 19.56 8.98 25.82
#